data_AF-A0A1H5Q203-F1
#
_entry.id   AF-A0A1H5Q203-F1
#
_cell.length_a   1.000
_cell.length_b   1.000
_cell.length_c   1.000
_cell.angle_alpha   90.00
_cell.angle_beta   90.00
_cell.angle_gamma   90.00
#
_symmetry.space_group_name_H-M   'P 1'
#
loop_
_entity.id
_entity.type
_entity.pdbx_description
1 polymer ?
#
loop_
_entity_poly.entity_id
_entity_poly.type
_entity_poly.pdbx_seq_one_letter_code
_entity_poly.pdbx_strand_id
1 'polypeptide(L)' 'MARVADLVDALGFDPVVAGPLAEGVRLEPGAEAFGANVGAGKLRAMLERFTRPPA' A
#
# COMPACT_ATOMS: atom_id res chain seq x y z
N MET A 1 14.13 9.82 -7.77
CA MET A 1 14.61 9.28 -6.49
C MET A 1 13.52 9.46 -5.45
N ALA A 2 12.82 8.38 -5.11
CA ALA A 2 11.82 8.41 -4.05
C ALA A 2 12.52 8.11 -2.72
N ARG A 3 13.09 9.14 -2.07
CA ARG A 3 13.90 9.01 -0.84
C ARG A 3 13.28 8.13 0.25
N VAL A 4 11.95 8.05 0.30
CA VAL A 4 11.20 7.20 1.23
C VAL A 4 11.30 5.71 0.87
N ALA A 5 11.25 5.35 -0.41
CA ALA A 5 11.38 3.96 -0.84
C ALA A 5 12.78 3.41 -0.52
N ASP A 6 13.83 4.22 -0.76
CA ASP A 6 15.21 3.86 -0.44
C ASP A 6 15.39 3.67 1.08
N LEU A 7 14.74 4.52 1.89
CA LEU A 7 14.73 4.37 3.35
C LEU A 7 14.06 3.07 3.81
N VAL A 8 12.91 2.71 3.22
CA VAL A 8 12.17 1.49 3.57
C VAL A 8 12.98 0.24 3.19
N ASP A 9 13.63 0.25 2.03
CA ASP A 9 14.54 -0.81 1.58
C ASP A 9 15.74 -0.96 2.54
N ALA A 10 16.36 0.16 2.94
CA ALA A 10 17.47 0.16 3.90
C ALA A 10 17.06 -0.35 5.31
N LEU A 11 15.79 -0.26 5.67
CA LEU A 11 15.23 -0.85 6.90
C LEU A 11 14.97 -2.37 6.78
N GLY A 12 15.19 -2.95 5.59
CA GLY A 12 15.02 -4.38 5.33
C GLY A 12 13.61 -4.79 4.92
N PHE A 13 12.77 -3.84 4.46
CA PHE A 13 11.44 -4.11 3.94
C PHE A 13 11.39 -3.95 2.41
N ASP A 14 10.48 -4.65 1.74
CA ASP A 14 10.22 -4.45 0.32
C ASP A 14 9.28 -3.24 0.09
N PRO A 15 9.76 -2.07 -0.37
CA PRO A 15 8.90 -0.91 -0.56
C PRO A 15 7.82 -1.16 -1.64
N VAL A 16 6.61 -0.70 -1.36
CA VAL A 16 5.49 -0.65 -2.31
C VAL A 16 5.06 0.80 -2.50
N VAL A 17 5.17 1.30 -3.73
CA VAL A 17 4.65 2.62 -4.08
C VAL A 17 3.13 2.53 -4.18
N ALA A 18 2.44 3.11 -3.19
CA ALA A 18 0.98 3.02 -3.05
C ALA A 18 0.17 3.99 -3.94
N GLY A 19 0.86 4.85 -4.71
CA GLY A 19 0.24 5.86 -5.56
C GLY A 19 0.14 7.25 -4.91
N PRO A 20 -0.61 8.20 -5.51
CA PRO A 20 -0.84 9.53 -4.96
C PRO A 20 -1.62 9.50 -3.64
N LEU A 21 -1.48 10.54 -2.81
CA LEU A 21 -2.19 10.66 -1.53
C LEU A 21 -3.72 10.59 -1.65
N ALA A 22 -4.29 11.02 -2.79
CA ALA A 22 -5.72 10.91 -3.07
C ALA A 22 -6.23 9.46 -3.11
N GLU A 23 -5.33 8.48 -3.25
CA GLU A 23 -5.63 7.05 -3.24
C GLU A 23 -5.45 6.42 -1.84
N GLY A 24 -5.16 7.23 -0.81
CA GLY A 24 -4.91 6.77 0.56
C GLY A 24 -6.03 5.93 1.18
N VAL A 25 -7.28 6.12 0.74
CA VAL A 25 -8.46 5.32 1.15
C VAL A 25 -8.28 3.81 0.97
N ARG A 26 -7.37 3.37 0.10
CA ARG A 26 -7.03 1.94 -0.08
C ARG A 26 -6.33 1.32 1.14
N LEU A 27 -5.85 2.14 2.06
CA LEU A 27 -5.10 1.77 3.26
C LEU A 27 -5.80 2.23 4.56
N GLU A 28 -7.09 2.53 4.50
CA GLU A 28 -7.91 2.98 5.64
C GLU A 28 -8.84 1.87 6.14
N PRO A 29 -9.39 1.97 7.38
CA PRO A 29 -10.35 1.00 7.90
C PRO A 29 -11.48 0.69 6.90
N GLY A 30 -11.73 -0.60 6.67
CA GLY A 30 -12.70 -1.08 5.68
C GLY A 30 -12.08 -1.48 4.34
N ALA A 31 -10.84 -1.07 4.05
CA ALA A 31 -10.08 -1.58 2.91
C ALA A 31 -9.35 -2.89 3.26
N GLU A 32 -9.21 -3.79 2.28
CA GLU A 32 -8.55 -5.09 2.48
C GLU A 32 -7.10 -4.96 2.96
N ALA A 33 -6.37 -3.94 2.49
CA ALA A 33 -4.97 -3.73 2.86
C ALA A 33 -4.81 -3.15 4.28
N PHE A 34 -5.88 -2.70 4.92
CA PHE A 34 -5.80 -2.12 6.26
C PHE A 34 -5.44 -3.20 7.30
N GLY A 35 -4.29 -3.01 7.96
CA GLY A 35 -3.78 -3.96 8.96
C GLY A 35 -3.28 -5.30 8.39
N ALA A 36 -3.15 -5.43 7.06
CA ALA A 36 -2.70 -6.66 6.43
C ALA A 36 -1.21 -6.92 6.70
N ASN A 37 -0.88 -8.09 7.29
CA ASN A 37 0.50 -8.56 7.42
C ASN A 37 0.83 -9.49 6.25
N VAL A 38 1.28 -8.91 5.15
CA VAL A 38 1.56 -9.63 3.89
C VAL A 38 2.80 -9.08 3.20
N GLY A 39 3.44 -9.89 2.35
CA GLY A 39 4.56 -9.43 1.52
C GLY A 39 4.14 -8.48 0.40
N ALA A 40 5.13 -7.78 -0.18
CA ALA A 40 4.93 -6.71 -1.16
C ALA A 40 4.13 -7.13 -2.41
N GLY A 41 4.34 -8.35 -2.92
CA GLY A 41 3.58 -8.84 -4.08
C GLY A 41 2.07 -8.93 -3.81
N LYS A 42 1.69 -9.42 -2.64
CA LYS A 42 0.28 -9.52 -2.24
C LYS A 42 -0.33 -8.16 -1.94
N LEU A 43 0.46 -7.26 -1.33
CA LEU A 43 0.04 -5.87 -1.10
C LEU A 43 -0.24 -5.13 -2.42
N ARG A 44 0.63 -5.27 -3.44
CA ARG A 44 0.39 -4.69 -4.78
C ARG A 44 -0.94 -5.19 -5.36
N ALA A 45 -1.16 -6.50 -5.32
CA ALA A 45 -2.40 -7.08 -5.81
C ALA A 45 -3.65 -6.59 -5.04
N MET A 46 -3.54 -6.32 -3.74
CA MET A 46 -4.62 -5.74 -2.93
C MET A 46 -4.95 -4.31 -3.38
N LEU A 47 -3.92 -3.49 -3.61
CA LEU A 47 -4.08 -2.11 -4.05
C LEU A 47 -4.66 -2.03 -5.46
N GLU A 48 -4.25 -2.92 -6.37
CA GLU A 48 -4.74 -2.99 -7.75
C GLU A 48 -6.22 -3.38 -7.85
N ARG A 49 -6.71 -4.27 -6.98
CA ARG A 49 -8.10 -4.72 -7.00
C ARG A 49 -9.05 -3.89 -6.14
N PHE A 50 -8.54 -2.89 -5.41
CA PHE A 50 -9.37 -2.11 -4.51
C PHE A 50 -10.48 -1.40 -5.30
N THR A 51 -11.72 -1.64 -4.89
CA THR A 51 -12.88 -0.88 -5.33
C THR A 51 -13.41 -0.11 -4.13
N ARG A 52 -13.61 1.20 -4.29
CA ARG A 52 -14.15 2.04 -3.21
C ARG A 52 -15.55 1.54 -2.83
N PRO A 53 -15.81 1.25 -1.54
CA PRO A 53 -17.17 0.96 -1.09
C PRO A 53 -18.09 2.17 -1.34
N PRO A 54 -19.39 1.95 -1.61
CA PRO A 54 -20.35 3.06 -1.66
C PRO A 54 -20.34 3.82 -0.32
N ALA A 55 -20.45 5.15 -0.39
CA ALA A 55 -20.47 6.04 0.76
C ALA A 55 -21.74 5.89 1.60
#